data_AF-A0A6B1E139-F1
#
_entry.id   AF-A0A6B1E139-F1
#
_cell.length_a   1.000
_cell.length_b   1.000
_cell.length_c   1.000
_cell.angle_alpha   90.00
_cell.angle_beta   90.00
_cell.angle_gamma   90.00
#
_symmetry.space_group_name_H-M   'P 1'
#
loop_
_entity.id
_entity.type
_entity.pdbx_description
1 polymer ?
#
loop_
_entity_poly.entity_id
_entity_poly.type
_entity_poly.pdbx_seq_one_letter_code
_entity_poly.pdbx_strand_id
1 'polypeptide(L)'
;MKNHSPEAIYTIGVYGYGEAAFFAALQAHGIDLFVDIRRRRGMRGARYKFVNSSYLRAKLASLGIDYAHLLELAPTPRIRSLQDLVDQQQRLQRRSDRQDLCKEYVHEYKRDILRVYKRKPERKFVAKDALIRARQLADIPDAQPVLRPALFCVEGEPRACHRSLAAAEIAKQLGVEVKHIVAS
;
A
#
# COMPACT_ATOMS: atom_id res chain seq x y z
N MET A 1 -15.10 22.70 8.17
CA MET A 1 -14.02 21.69 8.00
C MET A 1 -13.61 21.70 6.54
N LYS A 2 -12.40 22.16 6.21
CA LYS A 2 -11.94 22.13 4.81
C LYS A 2 -11.71 20.65 4.42
N ASN A 3 -12.43 20.17 3.41
CA ASN A 3 -12.27 18.83 2.86
C ASN A 3 -10.91 18.77 2.15
N HIS A 4 -9.86 18.29 2.84
CA HIS A 4 -8.58 17.96 2.20
C HIS A 4 -8.65 16.55 1.63
N SER A 5 -9.55 16.32 0.67
CA SER A 5 -9.55 15.08 -0.11
C SER A 5 -8.28 15.02 -0.95
N PRO A 6 -7.62 13.85 -1.07
CA PRO A 6 -6.45 13.72 -1.93
C PRO A 6 -6.82 13.94 -3.40
N GLU A 7 -5.83 14.28 -4.23
CA GLU A 7 -6.00 14.39 -5.69
C GLU A 7 -6.17 13.01 -6.32
N ALA A 8 -5.38 12.02 -5.87
CA ALA A 8 -5.41 10.65 -6.32
C ALA A 8 -4.85 9.72 -5.24
N ILE A 9 -5.11 8.42 -5.36
CA ILE A 9 -4.45 7.40 -4.55
C ILE A 9 -3.33 6.77 -5.37
N TYR A 10 -2.09 6.93 -4.94
CA TYR A 10 -0.94 6.31 -5.58
C TYR A 10 -0.69 4.91 -5.02
N THR A 11 -0.06 4.05 -5.82
CA THR A 11 0.51 2.79 -5.33
C THR A 11 1.91 2.60 -5.86
N ILE A 12 2.74 1.90 -5.09
CA ILE A 12 4.11 1.59 -5.49
C ILE A 12 4.54 0.21 -4.96
N GLY A 13 5.28 -0.52 -5.79
CA GLY A 13 5.95 -1.78 -5.48
C GLY A 13 7.46 -1.59 -5.34
N VAL A 14 8.20 -2.52 -4.73
CA VAL A 14 9.67 -2.43 -4.69
C VAL A 14 10.35 -3.28 -5.75
N TYR A 15 9.74 -4.40 -6.17
CA TYR A 15 10.36 -5.24 -7.21
C TYR A 15 10.47 -4.48 -8.53
N GLY A 16 11.64 -4.57 -9.16
CA GLY A 16 12.01 -3.79 -10.34
C GLY A 16 12.85 -2.56 -10.02
N TYR A 17 12.74 -2.00 -8.80
CA TYR A 17 13.50 -0.82 -8.42
C TYR A 17 14.88 -1.12 -7.82
N GLY A 18 15.85 -0.29 -8.18
CA GLY A 18 16.98 0.04 -7.31
C GLY A 18 16.63 1.17 -6.34
N GLU A 19 17.43 1.34 -5.29
CA GLU A 19 17.14 2.31 -4.23
C GLU A 19 16.95 3.74 -4.75
N ALA A 20 17.92 4.25 -5.54
CA ALA A 20 17.86 5.61 -6.06
C ALA A 20 16.62 5.84 -6.91
N ALA A 21 16.30 4.90 -7.81
CA ALA A 21 15.13 4.96 -8.66
C ALA A 21 13.81 4.92 -7.86
N PHE A 22 13.75 4.12 -6.78
CA PHE A 22 12.56 4.03 -5.93
C PHE A 22 12.22 5.38 -5.28
N PHE A 23 13.21 6.02 -4.65
CA PHE A 23 12.98 7.31 -3.99
C PHE A 23 12.80 8.45 -4.98
N ALA A 24 13.51 8.42 -6.12
CA ALA A 24 13.31 9.39 -7.19
C ALA A 24 11.89 9.32 -7.75
N ALA A 25 11.31 8.12 -7.91
CA ALA A 25 9.93 7.96 -8.35
C ALA A 25 8.92 8.55 -7.36
N LEU A 26 9.14 8.37 -6.06
CA LEU A 26 8.28 9.00 -5.03
C LEU A 26 8.32 10.54 -5.12
N GLN A 27 9.50 11.12 -5.30
CA GLN A 27 9.66 12.58 -5.42
C GLN A 27 9.07 13.10 -6.74
N ALA A 28 9.32 12.42 -7.87
CA ALA A 28 8.80 12.82 -9.18
C ALA A 28 7.27 12.84 -9.23
N HIS A 29 6.61 11.95 -8.47
CA HIS A 29 5.15 11.94 -8.33
C HIS A 29 4.64 12.84 -7.20
N GLY A 30 5.51 13.52 -6.46
CA GLY A 30 5.15 14.43 -5.37
C GLY A 30 4.47 13.73 -4.19
N ILE A 31 4.88 12.50 -3.88
CA ILE A 31 4.27 11.73 -2.77
C ILE A 31 4.56 12.43 -1.45
N ASP A 32 3.50 12.77 -0.71
CA ASP A 32 3.57 13.45 0.59
C ASP A 32 3.36 12.49 1.77
N LEU A 33 2.62 11.40 1.57
CA LEU A 33 2.37 10.36 2.57
C LEU A 33 2.63 8.96 2.00
N PHE A 34 3.58 8.25 2.60
CA PHE A 34 3.87 6.86 2.29
C PHE A 34 3.15 5.91 3.27
N VAL A 35 2.25 5.09 2.74
CA VAL A 35 1.40 4.16 3.51
C VAL A 35 1.88 2.72 3.31
N ASP A 36 2.66 2.21 4.25
CA ASP A 36 3.11 0.81 4.25
C ASP A 36 1.97 -0.10 4.72
N ILE A 37 1.52 -1.01 3.85
CA ILE A 37 0.45 -1.98 4.15
C ILE A 37 0.98 -3.41 4.23
N ARG A 38 2.29 -3.58 4.46
CA ARG A 38 2.89 -4.90 4.63
C ARG A 38 2.62 -5.42 6.04
N ARG A 39 2.36 -6.74 6.15
CA ARG A 39 2.27 -7.38 7.46
C ARG A 39 3.64 -7.46 8.16
N ARG A 40 4.68 -7.77 7.39
CA ARG A 40 6.08 -7.83 7.83
C ARG A 40 6.87 -6.78 7.06
N ARG A 41 7.56 -5.89 7.77
CA ARG A 41 8.25 -4.72 7.19
C ARG A 41 9.74 -4.96 6.91
N GLY A 42 10.15 -6.23 6.86
CA GLY A 42 11.52 -6.64 6.58
C GLY A 42 11.57 -7.47 5.30
N MET A 43 12.50 -7.12 4.43
CA MET A 43 12.90 -7.86 3.25
C MET A 43 14.18 -8.63 3.54
N ARG A 44 14.28 -9.84 2.99
CA ARG A 44 15.50 -10.66 3.04
C ARG A 44 16.43 -10.28 1.89
N GLY A 45 17.73 -10.40 2.12
CA GLY A 45 18.77 -10.12 1.12
C GLY A 45 19.10 -8.64 0.96
N ALA A 46 20.28 -8.35 0.41
CA ALA A 46 20.79 -6.98 0.29
C ALA A 46 20.04 -6.12 -0.73
N ARG A 47 19.50 -6.74 -1.79
CA ARG A 47 18.89 -6.04 -2.94
C ARG A 47 17.76 -5.07 -2.54
N TYR A 48 16.91 -5.45 -1.60
CA TYR A 48 15.75 -4.67 -1.18
C TYR A 48 15.83 -4.22 0.29
N LYS A 49 17.03 -4.20 0.88
CA LYS A 49 17.22 -3.80 2.29
C LYS A 49 16.77 -2.36 2.55
N PHE A 50 16.79 -1.51 1.52
CA PHE A 50 16.41 -0.10 1.60
C PHE A 50 14.91 0.13 1.84
N VAL A 51 14.06 -0.90 1.72
CA VAL A 51 12.65 -0.84 2.14
C VAL A 51 12.39 -1.53 3.48
N ASN A 52 13.42 -1.83 4.26
CA ASN A 52 13.26 -2.26 5.66
C ASN A 52 12.86 -1.06 6.52
N SER A 53 11.92 -1.26 7.44
CA SER A 53 11.21 -0.15 8.10
C SER A 53 12.11 0.94 8.71
N SER A 54 13.21 0.58 9.37
CA SER A 54 14.06 1.58 10.03
C SER A 54 14.74 2.49 9.02
N TYR A 55 15.37 1.91 7.99
CA TYR A 55 16.03 2.67 6.93
C TYR A 55 15.02 3.44 6.08
N LEU A 56 13.93 2.78 5.67
CA LEU A 56 12.87 3.37 4.85
C LEU A 56 12.29 4.63 5.50
N ARG A 57 11.94 4.55 6.79
CA ARG A 57 11.39 5.70 7.53
C ARG A 57 12.37 6.85 7.63
N ALA A 58 13.63 6.58 7.94
CA ALA A 58 14.67 7.61 8.01
C ALA A 58 14.88 8.29 6.65
N LYS A 59 14.91 7.51 5.56
CA LYS A 59 15.07 8.03 4.22
C LYS A 59 13.86 8.85 3.75
N LEU A 60 12.64 8.38 3.99
CA LEU A 60 11.41 9.13 3.67
C LEU A 60 11.34 10.45 4.44
N ALA A 61 11.66 10.45 5.73
CA ALA A 61 11.72 11.67 6.54
C ALA A 61 12.72 12.70 5.98
N SER A 62 13.90 12.24 5.54
CA SER A 62 14.89 13.13 4.91
C SER A 62 14.42 13.74 3.56
N LEU A 63 13.38 13.18 2.97
CA LEU A 63 12.76 13.66 1.73
C LEU A 63 11.47 14.46 2.00
N GLY A 64 11.10 14.69 3.26
CA GLY A 64 9.85 15.35 3.63
C GLY A 64 8.60 14.52 3.33
N ILE A 65 8.72 13.19 3.29
CA ILE A 65 7.61 12.27 3.05
C ILE A 65 7.20 11.63 4.37
N ASP A 66 5.96 11.86 4.77
CA ASP A 66 5.38 11.27 5.98
C ASP A 66 5.22 9.75 5.83
N TYR A 67 5.28 9.02 6.95
CA TYR A 67 5.20 7.56 6.94
C TYR A 67 4.11 7.05 7.88
N ALA A 68 3.23 6.20 7.34
CA ALA A 68 2.24 5.46 8.11
C ALA A 68 2.37 3.95 7.87
N HIS A 69 2.22 3.15 8.92
CA HIS A 69 2.09 1.69 8.79
C HIS A 69 0.67 1.22 9.09
N LEU A 70 -0.08 0.90 8.06
CA LEU A 70 -1.49 0.52 8.18
C LEU A 70 -1.65 -1.01 8.10
N LEU A 71 -1.29 -1.67 9.21
CA LEU A 71 -1.35 -3.14 9.35
C LEU A 71 -2.75 -3.72 9.09
N GLU A 72 -3.80 -2.94 9.33
CA GLU A 72 -5.20 -3.32 9.13
C GLU A 72 -5.53 -3.64 7.66
N LEU A 73 -4.77 -3.09 6.70
CA LEU A 73 -4.90 -3.42 5.28
C LEU A 73 -3.98 -4.57 4.83
N ALA A 74 -3.23 -5.19 5.74
CA ALA A 74 -2.34 -6.29 5.37
C ALA A 74 -3.12 -7.62 5.29
N PRO A 75 -2.89 -8.46 4.27
CA PRO A 75 -3.49 -9.79 4.20
C PRO A 75 -3.05 -10.66 5.38
N THR A 76 -3.98 -11.47 5.88
CA THR A 76 -3.71 -12.48 6.92
C THR A 76 -2.87 -13.62 6.35
N PRO A 77 -2.20 -14.42 7.21
CA PRO A 77 -1.53 -15.64 6.75
C PRO A 77 -2.45 -16.58 5.97
N ARG A 78 -3.71 -16.73 6.41
CA ARG A 78 -4.74 -17.54 5.74
C ARG A 78 -5.06 -17.04 4.33
N ILE A 79 -5.22 -15.73 4.14
CA ILE A 79 -5.48 -15.18 2.80
C ILE A 79 -4.24 -15.38 1.91
N ARG A 80 -3.03 -15.17 2.46
CA ARG A 80 -1.79 -15.40 1.70
C ARG A 80 -1.62 -16.84 1.23
N SER A 81 -1.98 -17.84 2.05
CA SER A 81 -1.83 -19.24 1.65
C SER A 81 -2.69 -19.63 0.45
N LEU A 82 -3.81 -18.93 0.20
CA LEU A 82 -4.63 -19.15 -1.01
C LEU A 82 -3.83 -18.88 -2.28
N GLN A 83 -3.02 -17.81 -2.27
CA GLN A 83 -2.16 -17.48 -3.39
C GLN A 83 -0.94 -18.41 -3.45
N ASP A 84 -0.35 -18.75 -2.30
CA ASP A 84 0.80 -19.65 -2.26
C ASP A 84 0.45 -21.03 -2.89
N LEU A 85 -0.78 -21.52 -2.70
CA LEU A 85 -1.27 -22.76 -3.34
C LEU A 85 -1.32 -22.65 -4.87
N VAL A 86 -1.85 -21.54 -5.39
CA VAL A 86 -1.95 -21.30 -6.84
C VAL A 86 -0.56 -21.11 -7.46
N ASP A 87 0.32 -20.36 -6.78
CA ASP A 87 1.71 -20.16 -7.23
C ASP A 87 2.45 -21.51 -7.34
N GLN A 88 2.23 -22.43 -6.38
CA GLN A 88 2.78 -23.79 -6.40
C GLN A 88 2.23 -24.63 -7.56
N GLN A 89 0.92 -24.60 -7.79
CA GLN A 89 0.28 -25.31 -8.90
C GLN A 89 0.79 -24.82 -10.27
N GLN A 90 1.03 -23.51 -10.39
CA GLN A 90 1.58 -22.89 -11.60
C GLN A 90 3.11 -22.98 -11.69
N ARG A 91 3.78 -23.57 -10.68
CA ARG A 91 5.24 -23.70 -10.58
C ARG A 91 5.98 -22.37 -10.78
N LEU A 92 5.41 -21.28 -10.24
CA LEU A 92 6.04 -19.97 -10.28
C LEU A 92 7.35 -19.98 -9.49
N GLN A 93 8.42 -19.53 -10.13
CA GLN A 93 9.77 -19.53 -9.54
C GLN A 93 9.94 -18.41 -8.51
N ARG A 94 9.36 -17.23 -8.78
CA ARG A 94 9.41 -16.07 -7.87
C ARG A 94 8.06 -15.39 -7.78
N ARG A 95 7.76 -14.82 -6.61
CA ARG A 95 6.57 -13.96 -6.42
C ARG A 95 6.56 -12.75 -7.35
N SER A 96 7.73 -12.28 -7.77
CA SER A 96 7.87 -11.19 -8.76
C SER A 96 7.39 -11.57 -10.15
N ASP A 97 7.25 -12.87 -10.46
CA ASP A 97 6.84 -13.34 -11.78
C ASP A 97 5.29 -13.40 -11.91
N ARG A 98 4.56 -13.20 -10.80
CA ARG A 98 3.10 -13.18 -10.76
C ARG A 98 2.55 -11.97 -11.52
N GLN A 99 1.52 -12.20 -12.33
CA GLN A 99 0.76 -11.13 -13.02
C GLN A 99 -0.53 -10.78 -12.29
N ASP A 100 -1.24 -11.76 -11.74
CA ASP A 100 -2.54 -11.58 -11.10
C ASP A 100 -2.63 -12.33 -9.77
N LEU A 101 -3.43 -11.79 -8.86
CA LEU A 101 -3.93 -12.54 -7.70
C LEU A 101 -5.00 -13.55 -8.11
N CYS A 102 -5.04 -14.71 -7.46
CA CYS A 102 -6.09 -15.70 -7.65
C CYS A 102 -7.44 -15.17 -7.15
N LYS A 103 -8.53 -15.72 -7.71
CA LYS A 103 -9.89 -15.25 -7.46
C LYS A 103 -10.27 -15.39 -5.99
N GLU A 104 -9.85 -16.48 -5.36
CA GLU A 104 -10.10 -16.80 -3.96
C GLU A 104 -9.39 -15.80 -3.04
N TYR A 105 -8.14 -15.44 -3.35
CA TYR A 105 -7.43 -14.40 -2.62
C TYR A 105 -8.17 -13.07 -2.69
N VAL A 106 -8.57 -12.64 -3.90
CA VAL A 106 -9.28 -11.37 -4.10
C VAL A 106 -10.60 -11.37 -3.34
N HIS A 107 -11.36 -12.47 -3.41
CA HIS A 107 -12.63 -12.62 -2.71
C HIS A 107 -12.47 -12.48 -1.19
N GLU A 108 -11.56 -13.27 -0.60
CA GLU A 108 -11.36 -13.31 0.84
C GLU A 108 -10.75 -12.00 1.35
N TYR A 109 -9.85 -11.37 0.59
CA TYR A 109 -9.32 -10.04 0.93
C TYR A 109 -10.42 -8.98 0.97
N LYS A 110 -11.31 -8.95 -0.03
CA LYS A 110 -12.45 -8.03 -0.04
C LYS A 110 -13.39 -8.28 1.14
N ARG A 111 -13.68 -9.54 1.47
CA ARG A 111 -14.60 -9.93 2.54
C ARG A 111 -14.04 -9.70 3.94
N ASP A 112 -12.80 -10.08 4.19
CA ASP A 112 -12.26 -10.16 5.55
C ASP A 112 -11.38 -8.98 5.91
N ILE A 113 -10.78 -8.31 4.92
CA ILE A 113 -9.97 -7.12 5.14
C ILE A 113 -10.80 -5.88 4.83
N LEU A 114 -11.19 -5.69 3.56
CA LEU A 114 -11.84 -4.44 3.14
C LEU A 114 -13.24 -4.25 3.74
N ARG A 115 -14.04 -5.31 3.91
CA ARG A 115 -15.39 -5.21 4.51
C ARG A 115 -15.36 -5.17 6.04
N VAL A 116 -14.43 -5.85 6.72
CA VAL A 116 -14.28 -5.73 8.19
C VAL A 116 -13.81 -4.32 8.55
N TYR A 117 -12.92 -3.75 7.73
CA TYR A 117 -12.54 -2.36 7.84
C TYR A 117 -13.77 -1.42 7.83
N LYS A 118 -14.83 -1.76 7.07
CA LYS A 118 -16.10 -1.02 7.04
C LYS A 118 -17.01 -1.14 8.28
N ARG A 119 -16.74 -2.04 9.23
CA ARG A 119 -17.73 -2.47 10.25
C ARG A 119 -17.32 -2.19 11.72
N LYS A 120 -16.44 -1.23 12.01
CA LYS A 120 -16.27 -0.77 13.41
C LYS A 120 -17.54 0.01 13.85
N PRO A 121 -18.28 -0.45 14.88
CA PRO A 121 -19.68 -0.05 15.11
C PRO A 121 -19.91 1.38 15.63
N GLU A 122 -18.88 2.06 16.15
CA GLU A 122 -19.08 3.39 16.76
C GLU A 122 -19.13 4.56 15.77
N ARG A 123 -18.69 4.40 14.51
CA ARG A 123 -18.69 5.46 13.48
C ARG A 123 -18.84 4.86 12.08
N LYS A 124 -19.73 5.43 11.26
CA LYS A 124 -19.90 5.06 9.84
C LYS A 124 -18.54 5.14 9.13
N PHE A 125 -17.96 3.98 8.81
CA PHE A 125 -16.63 3.90 8.22
C PHE A 125 -16.68 4.24 6.72
N VAL A 126 -15.86 5.21 6.31
CA VAL A 126 -15.68 5.69 4.92
C VAL A 126 -14.17 5.76 4.66
N ALA A 127 -13.67 5.58 3.44
CA ALA A 127 -12.24 5.55 3.10
C ALA A 127 -11.40 6.73 3.62
N LYS A 128 -12.05 7.84 3.97
CA LYS A 128 -11.48 8.89 4.81
C LYS A 128 -10.77 8.33 6.04
N ASP A 129 -11.27 7.28 6.67
CA ASP A 129 -10.70 6.66 7.87
C ASP A 129 -9.36 5.96 7.61
N ALA A 130 -9.10 5.44 6.40
CA ALA A 130 -7.78 4.89 6.06
C ALA A 130 -6.72 5.98 6.03
N LEU A 131 -7.06 7.10 5.39
CA LEU A 131 -6.17 8.26 5.30
C LEU A 131 -6.10 9.01 6.62
N ILE A 132 -7.21 9.17 7.34
CA ILE A 132 -7.24 9.75 8.70
C ILE A 132 -6.39 8.89 9.62
N ARG A 133 -6.54 7.56 9.61
CA ARG A 133 -5.73 6.67 10.43
C ARG A 133 -4.26 6.73 10.03
N ALA A 134 -3.96 6.76 8.74
CA ALA A 134 -2.60 6.93 8.25
C ALA A 134 -1.99 8.26 8.72
N ARG A 135 -2.73 9.36 8.63
CA ARG A 135 -2.34 10.68 9.15
C ARG A 135 -2.07 10.65 10.65
N GLN A 136 -2.98 10.05 11.44
CA GLN A 136 -2.78 9.88 12.88
C GLN A 136 -1.54 9.03 13.21
N LEU A 137 -1.29 7.98 12.42
CA LEU A 137 -0.11 7.13 12.59
C LEU A 137 1.20 7.84 12.19
N ALA A 138 1.10 8.80 11.28
CA ALA A 138 2.20 9.63 10.82
C ALA A 138 2.33 10.94 11.61
N ASP A 139 1.47 11.18 12.60
CA ASP A 139 1.42 12.41 13.40
C ASP A 139 1.21 13.69 12.56
N ILE A 140 0.43 13.60 11.48
CA ILE A 140 0.13 14.73 10.59
C ILE A 140 -1.04 15.55 11.16
N PRO A 141 -0.87 16.85 11.45
CA PRO A 141 -1.95 17.72 11.96
C PRO A 141 -3.14 17.83 10.99
N ASP A 142 -4.37 17.90 11.50
CA ASP A 142 -5.59 18.02 10.68
C ASP A 142 -5.60 19.22 9.71
N ALA A 143 -4.87 20.29 10.04
CA ALA A 143 -4.73 21.46 9.19
C ALA A 143 -3.84 21.23 7.95
N GLN A 144 -2.92 20.27 7.99
CA GLN A 144 -2.00 19.98 6.89
C GLN A 144 -2.69 19.09 5.84
N PRO A 145 -2.81 19.48 4.58
CA PRO A 145 -3.41 18.63 3.55
C PRO A 145 -2.53 17.40 3.26
N VAL A 146 -3.17 16.27 2.96
CA VAL A 146 -2.53 15.12 2.30
C VAL A 146 -3.16 15.02 0.92
N LEU A 147 -2.37 15.28 -0.10
CA LEU A 147 -2.81 15.38 -1.48
C LEU A 147 -2.46 14.12 -2.27
N ARG A 148 -1.32 13.49 -2.00
CA ARG A 148 -0.74 12.45 -2.87
C ARG A 148 -0.23 11.25 -2.06
N PRO A 149 -1.12 10.52 -1.35
CA PRO A 149 -0.74 9.34 -0.58
C PRO A 149 -0.38 8.15 -1.49
N ALA A 150 0.68 7.40 -1.16
CA ALA A 150 1.11 6.19 -1.86
C ALA A 150 1.00 4.93 -1.00
N LEU A 151 0.20 3.96 -1.41
CA LEU A 151 0.12 2.64 -0.77
C LEU A 151 1.25 1.74 -1.26
N PHE A 152 1.99 1.17 -0.31
CA PHE A 152 3.17 0.37 -0.57
C PHE A 152 3.01 -1.10 -0.17
N CYS A 153 3.38 -1.98 -1.10
CA CYS A 153 3.70 -3.39 -0.84
C CYS A 153 4.83 -3.85 -1.77
N VAL A 154 5.15 -5.15 -1.82
CA VAL A 154 6.43 -5.60 -2.39
C VAL A 154 6.41 -5.86 -3.90
N GLU A 155 5.34 -6.48 -4.42
CA GLU A 155 5.27 -6.90 -5.82
C GLU A 155 5.38 -5.71 -6.79
N GLY A 156 6.04 -5.86 -7.94
CA GLY A 156 6.16 -4.78 -8.93
C GLY A 156 4.83 -4.53 -9.65
N GLU A 157 4.24 -5.58 -10.20
CA GLU A 157 2.95 -5.58 -10.89
C GLU A 157 1.78 -5.28 -9.91
N PRO A 158 1.01 -4.18 -10.10
CA PRO A 158 -0.13 -3.85 -9.25
C PRO A 158 -1.19 -4.95 -9.15
N ARG A 159 -1.50 -5.64 -10.26
CA ARG A 159 -2.52 -6.71 -10.29
C ARG A 159 -2.13 -7.96 -9.51
N ALA A 160 -0.83 -8.15 -9.29
CA ALA A 160 -0.27 -9.25 -8.52
C ALA A 160 -0.29 -9.03 -6.99
N CYS A 161 -0.84 -7.90 -6.53
CA CYS A 161 -0.68 -7.42 -5.16
C CYS A 161 -1.97 -6.88 -4.54
N HIS A 162 -2.15 -7.04 -3.22
CA HIS A 162 -3.33 -6.51 -2.53
C HIS A 162 -3.36 -4.98 -2.46
N ARG A 163 -2.24 -4.29 -2.70
CA ARG A 163 -2.20 -2.81 -2.67
C ARG A 163 -3.13 -2.19 -3.71
N SER A 164 -3.29 -2.80 -4.88
CA SER A 164 -4.21 -2.31 -5.91
C SER A 164 -5.66 -2.46 -5.46
N LEU A 165 -6.00 -3.57 -4.80
CA LEU A 165 -7.33 -3.79 -4.23
C LEU A 165 -7.66 -2.77 -3.14
N ALA A 166 -6.71 -2.48 -2.24
CA ALA A 166 -6.87 -1.47 -1.20
C ALA A 166 -7.01 -0.06 -1.80
N ALA A 167 -6.13 0.31 -2.73
CA ALA A 167 -6.16 1.61 -3.37
C ALA A 167 -7.47 1.84 -4.15
N ALA A 168 -7.93 0.85 -4.91
CA ALA A 168 -9.19 0.93 -5.65
C ALA A 168 -10.39 1.15 -4.72
N GLU A 169 -10.43 0.48 -3.57
CA GLU A 169 -11.51 0.66 -2.60
C GLU A 169 -11.48 2.04 -1.94
N ILE A 170 -10.28 2.54 -1.57
CA ILE A 170 -10.11 3.87 -0.99
C ILE A 170 -10.50 4.94 -2.01
N ALA A 171 -9.98 4.85 -3.23
CA ALA A 171 -10.22 5.79 -4.31
C ALA A 171 -11.71 5.85 -4.69
N LYS A 172 -12.37 4.69 -4.81
CA LYS A 172 -13.82 4.60 -5.09
C LYS A 172 -14.66 5.37 -4.09
N GLN A 173 -14.34 5.28 -2.80
CA GLN A 173 -15.10 5.95 -1.74
C GLN A 173 -14.80 7.45 -1.63
N LEU A 174 -13.61 7.88 -2.07
CA LEU A 174 -13.22 9.29 -2.12
C LEU A 174 -13.62 9.98 -3.43
N GLY A 175 -14.02 9.22 -4.45
CA GLY A 175 -14.35 9.75 -5.77
C GLY A 175 -13.12 10.23 -6.56
N VAL A 176 -11.96 9.58 -6.35
CA VAL A 176 -10.69 9.93 -7.00
C VAL A 176 -10.14 8.75 -7.80
N GLU A 177 -9.12 8.99 -8.61
CA GLU A 177 -8.47 7.95 -9.40
C GLU A 177 -7.35 7.21 -8.63
N VAL A 178 -6.95 6.04 -9.15
CA VAL A 178 -5.77 5.30 -8.69
C VAL A 178 -4.65 5.48 -9.70
N LYS A 179 -3.45 5.83 -9.24
CA LYS A 179 -2.24 5.93 -10.06
C LYS A 179 -1.21 4.90 -9.62
N HIS A 180 -0.71 4.09 -10.55
CA HIS A 180 0.31 3.07 -10.27
C HIS A 180 1.69 3.57 -10.67
N ILE A 181 2.61 3.66 -9.71
CA ILE A 181 4.01 3.99 -9.95
C ILE A 181 4.76 2.68 -10.16
N VAL A 182 5.09 2.37 -11.41
CA VAL A 182 5.79 1.15 -11.82
C VAL A 182 7.20 1.49 -12.31
N ALA A 183 8.14 0.58 -12.08
CA ALA A 183 9.51 0.77 -12.54
C ALA A 183 9.52 0.82 -14.07
N SER A 184 10.19 1.82 -14.63
CA SER A 184 10.45 1.95 -16.08
C SER A 184 11.58 1.02 -16.51
#